data_AF-A0AAV2IN07-F1
#
_entry.id   AF-A0AAV2IN07-F1
#
_cell.length_a   1.000
_cell.length_b   1.000
_cell.length_c   1.000
_cell.angle_alpha   90.00
_cell.angle_beta   90.00
_cell.angle_gamma   90.00
#
_symmetry.space_group_name_H-M   'P 1'
#
loop_
_entity.id
_entity.type
_entity.pdbx_description
1 polymer ?
#
loop_
_entity_poly.entity_id
_entity_poly.type
_entity_poly.pdbx_seq_one_letter_code
_entity_poly.pdbx_strand_id
1 'polypeptide(L)'
;MAASKEYLTSVSEVDTGSMLKKFTMSTVIKWKKHWLLLMCGLFLALVTFYLSSEMVINKKFNINPVETMSTDHSHYAIWPNFEKNSAVDSDFFKSTCAKNVNFSITGLVDIKKQWAKSKNSNCQALFDKFTSMFTIDARKASLSLPSLFKKKVKGWLANNEQLYQEVFDQDVIHVISEFTHEHTVFNPLRDKRPVSPPKEPENSYFSTLLKESSDNCDFCNYKDYTAEHTFGRVESKHSFSASNIFKIDTLHAILALKKHDPLHWKLEEFLDLFQLVNTWIGKANKNYPNARYPGVAWDVLPKCGASQVHPHLHVVLDLQRYPGTWVVETWRRGAQEFYEVHNSNYFSDLVAVYSALNLTVTYGTAVAFASLVPRKDHEIVVMSERASSDFYILLYFVLRGLIDDVHKMCFSMGIALPAVNVAQGKLPAYARVITRGYVTDIRADISSLEMFLATNVNIDPYKTVEIVRNSMKARIHEVSEI
;
A
#
# COMPACT_ATOMS: atom_id res chain seq x y z
N MET A 1 46.77 13.96 -12.95
CA MET A 1 48.17 14.44 -13.12
C MET A 1 49.07 13.46 -12.41
N ALA A 2 50.29 13.24 -12.93
CA ALA A 2 51.03 11.97 -12.85
C ALA A 2 50.22 10.80 -13.44
N ALA A 3 50.76 9.74 -14.02
CA ALA A 3 52.05 9.36 -14.65
C ALA A 3 51.85 7.85 -14.96
N SER A 4 52.50 7.19 -15.91
CA SER A 4 53.58 7.56 -16.83
C SER A 4 53.28 7.03 -18.25
N LYS A 5 54.20 7.22 -19.21
CA LYS A 5 54.12 6.67 -20.57
C LYS A 5 55.24 5.63 -20.82
N GLU A 6 55.12 4.94 -21.96
CA GLU A 6 55.97 3.84 -22.43
C GLU A 6 57.47 4.19 -22.58
N TYR A 7 58.35 3.18 -22.73
CA TYR A 7 59.04 2.95 -24.01
C TYR A 7 59.82 1.60 -24.10
N LEU A 8 59.73 0.97 -25.28
CA LEU A 8 60.61 -0.02 -25.96
C LEU A 8 61.55 -0.98 -25.20
N THR A 9 61.53 -2.27 -25.60
CA THR A 9 62.58 -2.82 -26.52
C THR A 9 62.21 -4.19 -27.16
N SER A 10 62.81 -4.48 -28.33
CA SER A 10 62.81 -5.76 -29.07
C SER A 10 64.03 -6.64 -28.67
N VAL A 11 64.33 -7.86 -29.16
CA VAL A 11 64.02 -8.70 -30.36
C VAL A 11 64.09 -10.20 -29.92
N SER A 12 64.00 -11.29 -30.70
CA SER A 12 63.83 -11.63 -32.14
C SER A 12 63.31 -13.08 -32.29
N GLU A 13 62.94 -13.51 -33.51
CA GLU A 13 62.64 -14.91 -33.87
C GLU A 13 63.91 -15.73 -34.21
N VAL A 14 63.87 -17.06 -33.97
CA VAL A 14 64.66 -18.08 -34.72
C VAL A 14 63.83 -19.38 -34.82
N ASP A 15 63.66 -19.90 -36.04
CA ASP A 15 63.07 -21.23 -36.31
C ASP A 15 64.14 -22.34 -36.26
N THR A 16 63.81 -23.50 -35.69
CA THR A 16 64.49 -24.78 -35.94
C THR A 16 63.55 -25.98 -35.74
N GLY A 17 62.86 -26.38 -36.80
CA GLY A 17 62.21 -27.69 -36.87
C GLY A 17 63.18 -28.88 -36.92
N SER A 18 62.64 -30.10 -36.79
CA SER A 18 63.26 -31.38 -37.22
C SER A 18 64.41 -31.99 -36.38
N MET A 19 64.13 -32.40 -35.13
CA MET A 19 64.60 -33.70 -34.60
C MET A 19 63.64 -34.26 -33.53
N LEU A 20 62.93 -35.37 -33.84
CA LEU A 20 62.44 -36.43 -32.90
C LEU A 20 61.40 -37.42 -33.47
N LYS A 21 61.22 -37.52 -34.80
CA LYS A 21 60.45 -38.62 -35.43
C LYS A 21 61.21 -39.96 -35.37
N LYS A 22 61.24 -40.65 -34.21
CA LYS A 22 61.48 -42.12 -34.07
C LYS A 22 61.43 -42.70 -32.64
N PHE A 23 60.41 -42.38 -31.82
CA PHE A 23 60.03 -43.21 -30.66
C PHE A 23 58.54 -43.03 -30.31
N THR A 24 57.99 -43.83 -29.38
CA THR A 24 56.63 -43.72 -28.78
C THR A 24 55.39 -44.16 -29.58
N MET A 25 55.48 -45.10 -30.55
CA MET A 25 54.26 -45.70 -31.13
C MET A 25 53.68 -46.89 -30.32
N SER A 26 54.46 -47.48 -29.41
CA SER A 26 54.05 -48.62 -28.56
C SER A 26 53.31 -48.18 -27.28
N THR A 27 53.76 -47.10 -26.63
CA THR A 27 53.21 -46.59 -25.37
C THR A 27 51.80 -46.00 -25.52
N VAL A 28 51.52 -45.32 -26.64
CA VAL A 28 50.24 -44.65 -26.92
C VAL A 28 49.04 -45.62 -26.90
N ILE A 29 49.24 -46.87 -27.36
CA ILE A 29 48.15 -47.86 -27.44
C ILE A 29 47.75 -48.36 -26.04
N LYS A 30 48.71 -48.57 -25.13
CA LYS A 30 48.40 -48.92 -23.73
C LYS A 30 47.73 -47.76 -22.99
N TRP A 31 48.22 -46.53 -23.18
CA TRP A 31 47.60 -45.34 -22.59
C TRP A 31 46.15 -45.15 -23.04
N LYS A 32 45.83 -45.33 -24.33
CA LYS A 32 44.45 -45.26 -24.83
C LYS A 32 43.49 -46.24 -24.14
N LYS A 33 43.92 -47.47 -23.82
CA LYS A 33 43.07 -48.43 -23.08
C LYS A 33 42.77 -47.99 -21.65
N HIS A 34 43.75 -47.45 -20.92
CA HIS A 34 43.53 -46.95 -19.57
C HIS A 34 42.71 -45.65 -19.56
N TRP A 35 42.92 -44.76 -20.54
CA TRP A 35 42.13 -43.54 -20.68
C TRP A 35 40.66 -43.84 -21.03
N LEU A 36 40.40 -44.83 -21.90
CA LEU A 36 39.04 -45.28 -22.20
C LEU A 36 38.33 -45.85 -20.96
N LEU A 37 39.03 -46.67 -20.15
CA LEU A 37 38.48 -47.19 -18.90
C LEU A 37 38.20 -46.07 -17.87
N LEU A 38 39.07 -45.06 -17.79
CA LEU A 38 38.85 -43.87 -16.95
C LEU A 38 37.63 -43.07 -17.41
N MET A 39 37.47 -42.84 -18.71
CA MET A 39 36.31 -42.14 -19.28
C MET A 39 35.01 -42.92 -19.10
N CYS A 40 35.03 -44.25 -19.28
CA CYS A 40 33.87 -45.10 -18.96
C CYS A 40 33.54 -45.08 -17.47
N GLY A 41 34.53 -45.08 -16.58
CA GLY A 41 34.34 -44.96 -15.13
C GLY A 41 33.74 -43.61 -14.73
N LEU A 42 34.24 -42.50 -15.30
CA LEU A 42 33.70 -41.15 -15.13
C LEU A 42 32.27 -41.02 -15.67
N PHE A 43 31.98 -41.57 -16.85
CA PHE A 43 30.64 -41.57 -17.41
C PHE A 43 29.67 -42.39 -16.56
N LEU A 44 30.07 -43.58 -16.11
CA LEU A 44 29.25 -44.41 -15.22
C LEU A 44 29.00 -43.70 -13.88
N ALA A 45 30.03 -43.07 -13.30
CA ALA A 45 29.91 -42.27 -12.09
C ALA A 45 28.92 -41.11 -12.27
N LEU A 46 29.03 -40.34 -13.37
CA LEU A 46 28.10 -39.26 -13.71
C LEU A 46 26.67 -39.76 -13.92
N VAL A 47 26.47 -40.89 -14.58
CA VAL A 47 25.14 -41.50 -14.75
C VAL A 47 24.57 -41.98 -13.40
N THR A 48 25.37 -42.62 -12.55
CA THR A 48 24.91 -42.99 -11.20
C THR A 48 24.63 -41.77 -10.32
N PHE A 49 25.42 -40.70 -10.44
CA PHE A 49 25.17 -39.44 -9.74
C PHE A 49 23.85 -38.82 -10.22
N TYR A 50 23.63 -38.71 -11.54
CA TYR A 50 22.41 -38.16 -12.12
C TYR A 50 21.16 -38.98 -11.75
N LEU A 51 21.21 -40.32 -11.85
CA LEU A 51 20.10 -41.19 -11.45
C LEU A 51 19.84 -41.16 -9.93
N SER A 52 20.88 -41.03 -9.11
CA SER A 52 20.72 -40.85 -7.66
C SER A 52 20.18 -39.46 -7.30
N SER A 53 20.55 -38.41 -8.04
CA SER A 53 20.00 -37.07 -7.85
C SER A 53 18.54 -37.00 -8.29
N GLU A 54 18.17 -37.64 -9.41
CA GLU A 54 16.77 -37.83 -9.82
C GLU A 54 15.96 -38.53 -8.72
N MET A 55 16.47 -39.63 -8.14
CA MET A 55 15.80 -40.29 -7.02
C MET A 55 15.72 -39.43 -5.75
N VAL A 56 16.72 -38.61 -5.44
CA VAL A 56 16.73 -37.72 -4.26
C VAL A 56 15.83 -36.51 -4.46
N ILE A 57 15.75 -35.96 -5.67
CA ILE A 57 14.85 -34.86 -6.05
C ILE A 57 13.40 -35.33 -6.01
N ASN A 58 13.07 -36.44 -6.68
CA ASN A 58 11.72 -37.01 -6.65
C ASN A 58 11.27 -37.45 -5.24
N LYS A 59 12.20 -37.89 -4.37
CA LYS A 59 11.88 -38.14 -2.95
C LYS A 59 11.74 -36.89 -2.08
N LYS A 60 12.27 -35.73 -2.50
CA LYS A 60 12.14 -34.45 -1.76
C LYS A 60 10.94 -33.60 -2.17
N PHE A 61 10.36 -33.82 -3.34
CA PHE A 61 9.17 -33.10 -3.80
C PHE A 61 7.83 -33.76 -3.41
N ASN A 62 7.85 -34.87 -2.67
CA ASN A 62 6.65 -35.33 -1.96
C ASN A 62 6.44 -34.48 -0.70
N ILE A 63 6.08 -33.21 -0.90
CA ILE A 63 5.61 -32.32 0.17
C ILE A 63 4.25 -32.89 0.62
N ASN A 64 4.27 -33.69 1.69
CA ASN A 64 3.05 -33.99 2.43
C ASN A 64 2.33 -32.66 2.69
N PRO A 65 1.02 -32.55 2.45
CA PRO A 65 0.29 -31.37 2.88
C PRO A 65 0.54 -31.22 4.38
N VAL A 66 1.09 -30.08 4.79
CA VAL A 66 1.35 -29.81 6.22
C VAL A 66 0.02 -30.03 6.93
N GLU A 67 -0.02 -31.01 7.85
CA GLU A 67 -1.19 -31.22 8.68
C GLU A 67 -1.48 -29.89 9.36
N THR A 68 -2.56 -29.26 8.91
CA THR A 68 -2.95 -27.95 9.41
C THR A 68 -3.50 -28.22 10.79
N MET A 69 -2.63 -28.09 11.80
CA MET A 69 -3.05 -28.02 13.19
C MET A 69 -4.22 -27.04 13.23
N SER A 70 -5.39 -27.56 13.59
CA SER A 70 -6.63 -26.81 13.59
C SER A 70 -6.57 -25.77 14.71
N THR A 71 -5.88 -24.66 14.45
CA THR A 71 -5.89 -23.47 15.29
C THR A 71 -7.31 -22.95 15.25
N ASP A 72 -8.02 -23.22 16.34
CA ASP A 72 -9.44 -22.97 16.58
C ASP A 72 -9.94 -21.77 15.76
N HIS A 73 -10.70 -22.06 14.71
CA HIS A 73 -11.15 -21.03 13.78
C HIS A 73 -12.23 -20.21 14.47
N SER A 74 -11.84 -19.10 15.09
CA SER A 74 -12.74 -18.05 15.59
C SER A 74 -13.81 -17.75 14.53
N HIS A 75 -15.01 -18.33 14.73
CA HIS A 75 -16.03 -18.41 13.70
C HIS A 75 -16.71 -17.05 13.57
N TYR A 76 -16.11 -16.18 12.75
CA TYR A 76 -16.65 -14.87 12.42
C TYR A 76 -18.13 -14.97 12.05
N ALA A 77 -18.93 -14.10 12.66
CA ALA A 77 -20.37 -14.05 12.45
C ALA A 77 -20.72 -13.68 11.00
N ILE A 78 -21.96 -13.97 10.62
CA ILE A 78 -22.56 -13.44 9.39
C ILE A 78 -23.35 -12.20 9.80
N TRP A 79 -22.66 -11.06 9.88
CA TRP A 79 -23.26 -9.76 10.16
C TRP A 79 -24.05 -9.22 8.95
N PRO A 80 -24.93 -8.20 9.14
CA PRO A 80 -25.65 -7.56 8.03
C PRO A 80 -24.72 -7.04 6.93
N ASN A 81 -25.24 -6.86 5.71
CA ASN A 81 -24.47 -6.27 4.61
C ASN A 81 -24.04 -4.83 4.93
N PHE A 82 -23.02 -4.34 4.21
CA PHE A 82 -22.61 -2.94 4.31
C PHE A 82 -23.65 -2.00 3.69
N GLU A 83 -24.07 -1.00 4.45
CA GLU A 83 -24.96 0.08 4.00
C GLU A 83 -24.26 1.44 4.15
N LYS A 84 -24.28 2.22 3.06
CA LYS A 84 -23.67 3.55 2.98
C LYS A 84 -24.48 4.63 3.74
N ASN A 85 -25.79 4.46 3.82
CA ASN A 85 -26.72 5.52 4.18
C ASN A 85 -26.96 5.56 5.70
N SER A 86 -27.12 6.76 6.25
CA SER A 86 -27.39 7.01 7.67
C SER A 86 -28.71 7.75 7.85
N ALA A 87 -29.42 7.49 8.94
CA ALA A 87 -30.56 8.30 9.38
C ALA A 87 -30.15 9.65 10.02
N VAL A 88 -28.83 9.88 10.16
CA VAL A 88 -28.19 11.14 10.57
C VAL A 88 -27.09 11.42 9.57
N ASP A 89 -27.40 12.24 8.56
CA ASP A 89 -26.40 12.83 7.67
C ASP A 89 -25.76 14.08 8.28
N SER A 90 -24.82 14.67 7.56
CA SER A 90 -24.07 15.87 7.95
C SER A 90 -24.95 17.10 8.22
N ASP A 91 -26.07 17.29 7.52
CA ASP A 91 -26.91 18.48 7.64
C ASP A 91 -28.02 18.29 8.67
N PHE A 92 -28.56 17.08 8.82
CA PHE A 92 -29.31 16.67 10.02
C PHE A 92 -28.45 16.83 11.28
N PHE A 93 -27.18 16.43 11.23
CA PHE A 93 -26.25 16.53 12.36
C PHE A 93 -26.04 17.99 12.80
N LYS A 94 -25.69 18.88 11.87
CA LYS A 94 -25.53 20.33 12.12
C LYS A 94 -26.80 21.00 12.65
N SER A 95 -27.97 20.57 12.17
CA SER A 95 -29.26 21.17 12.51
C SER A 95 -29.91 20.61 13.79
N THR A 96 -29.53 19.40 14.23
CA THR A 96 -30.24 18.66 15.28
C THR A 96 -29.33 18.06 16.37
N CYS A 97 -28.12 17.59 16.02
CA CYS A 97 -27.24 16.90 16.96
C CYS A 97 -26.22 17.83 17.63
N ALA A 98 -25.53 18.69 16.86
CA ALA A 98 -24.57 19.66 17.39
C ALA A 98 -24.56 20.93 16.53
N LYS A 99 -24.87 22.09 17.15
CA LYS A 99 -25.12 23.36 16.45
C LYS A 99 -23.92 24.30 16.53
N ASN A 100 -23.68 25.03 15.44
CA ASN A 100 -22.62 26.06 15.35
C ASN A 100 -21.23 25.55 15.80
N VAL A 101 -20.95 24.27 15.54
CA VAL A 101 -19.68 23.62 15.87
C VAL A 101 -18.61 23.91 14.83
N ASN A 102 -17.35 23.96 15.28
CA ASN A 102 -16.21 24.00 14.38
C ASN A 102 -15.85 22.57 13.93
N PHE A 103 -15.85 22.32 12.62
CA PHE A 103 -15.45 21.06 12.02
C PHE A 103 -13.93 21.06 11.80
N SER A 104 -13.20 20.80 12.88
CA SER A 104 -11.75 20.62 12.94
C SER A 104 -11.39 19.53 13.95
N ILE A 105 -10.15 19.02 13.94
CA ILE A 105 -9.70 18.01 14.91
C ILE A 105 -9.75 18.52 16.36
N THR A 106 -9.53 19.82 16.57
CA THR A 106 -9.71 20.48 17.87
C THR A 106 -11.19 20.66 18.23
N GLY A 107 -12.03 21.03 17.25
CA GLY A 107 -13.47 21.21 17.41
C GLY A 107 -14.21 19.91 17.72
N LEU A 108 -13.65 18.75 17.35
CA LEU A 108 -14.19 17.41 17.64
C LEU A 108 -14.48 17.19 19.13
N VAL A 109 -13.68 17.81 20.01
CA VAL A 109 -13.87 17.78 21.47
C VAL A 109 -15.18 18.46 21.88
N ASP A 110 -15.50 19.60 21.28
CA ASP A 110 -16.72 20.35 21.57
C ASP A 110 -17.92 19.81 20.79
N ILE A 111 -17.71 19.20 19.61
CA ILE A 111 -18.70 18.35 18.94
C ILE A 111 -19.14 17.23 19.88
N LYS A 112 -18.20 16.47 20.47
CA LYS A 112 -18.50 15.40 21.44
C LYS A 112 -19.29 15.93 22.65
N LYS A 113 -18.92 17.09 23.22
CA LYS A 113 -19.65 17.74 24.34
C LYS A 113 -21.05 18.26 23.98
N GLN A 114 -21.28 18.69 22.73
CA GLN A 114 -22.59 19.14 22.27
C GLN A 114 -23.50 17.98 21.90
N TRP A 115 -22.98 17.00 21.16
CA TRP A 115 -23.69 15.82 20.71
C TRP A 115 -24.26 15.01 21.89
N ALA A 116 -23.47 14.85 22.96
CA ALA A 116 -23.88 14.26 24.24
C ALA A 116 -25.10 14.93 24.91
N LYS A 117 -25.46 16.15 24.50
CA LYS A 117 -26.59 16.93 25.04
C LYS A 117 -27.81 16.94 24.12
N SER A 118 -27.73 16.31 22.95
CA SER A 118 -28.89 16.22 22.06
C SER A 118 -29.99 15.36 22.69
N LYS A 119 -31.25 15.75 22.47
CA LYS A 119 -32.45 15.04 22.93
C LYS A 119 -33.13 14.24 21.80
N ASN A 120 -32.56 14.24 20.60
CA ASN A 120 -33.08 13.47 19.48
C ASN A 120 -32.58 12.02 19.55
N SER A 121 -33.48 11.03 19.40
CA SER A 121 -33.16 9.61 19.53
C SER A 121 -32.11 9.13 18.52
N ASN A 122 -32.17 9.62 17.28
CA ASN A 122 -31.21 9.23 16.24
C ASN A 122 -29.82 9.81 16.54
N CYS A 123 -29.76 11.06 17.03
CA CYS A 123 -28.51 11.65 17.51
C CYS A 123 -27.92 10.85 18.68
N GLN A 124 -28.74 10.43 19.66
CA GLN A 124 -28.28 9.64 20.81
C GLN A 124 -27.76 8.26 20.38
N ALA A 125 -28.55 7.51 19.60
CA ALA A 125 -28.14 6.18 19.13
C ALA A 125 -26.84 6.17 18.31
N LEU A 126 -26.57 7.24 17.55
CA LEU A 126 -25.29 7.39 16.84
C LEU A 126 -24.16 7.94 17.76
N PHE A 127 -24.48 8.69 18.81
CA PHE A 127 -23.51 9.12 19.83
C PHE A 127 -22.98 7.93 20.64
N ASP A 128 -23.86 6.99 21.00
CA ASP A 128 -23.50 5.78 21.74
C ASP A 128 -22.55 4.92 20.89
N LYS A 129 -22.84 4.79 19.59
CA LYS A 129 -21.94 4.12 18.63
C LYS A 129 -20.62 4.87 18.48
N PHE A 130 -20.63 6.19 18.27
CA PHE A 130 -19.42 7.01 18.20
C PHE A 130 -18.54 6.90 19.46
N THR A 131 -19.13 6.84 20.65
CA THR A 131 -18.39 6.75 21.92
C THR A 131 -17.97 5.34 22.28
N SER A 132 -18.61 4.30 21.76
CA SER A 132 -18.08 2.92 21.77
C SER A 132 -16.91 2.76 20.79
N MET A 133 -16.96 3.42 19.62
CA MET A 133 -15.91 3.31 18.59
C MET A 133 -14.66 4.13 18.91
N PHE A 134 -14.80 5.32 19.50
CA PHE A 134 -13.69 6.30 19.60
C PHE A 134 -13.53 6.96 20.98
N THR A 135 -12.42 6.67 21.65
CA THR A 135 -11.85 7.59 22.64
C THR A 135 -11.21 8.77 21.94
N ILE A 136 -11.57 9.97 22.39
CA ILE A 136 -11.01 11.24 21.98
C ILE A 136 -10.66 11.99 23.25
N ASP A 137 -9.39 12.31 23.42
CA ASP A 137 -8.83 12.98 24.60
C ASP A 137 -7.99 14.19 24.15
N ALA A 138 -8.09 15.29 24.88
CA ALA A 138 -7.55 16.59 24.49
C ALA A 138 -6.70 17.16 25.62
N ARG A 139 -5.39 17.16 25.41
CA ARG A 139 -4.38 17.44 26.43
C ARG A 139 -3.68 18.75 26.15
N LYS A 140 -3.38 19.50 27.22
CA LYS A 140 -2.49 20.66 27.15
C LYS A 140 -1.05 20.24 27.36
N ALA A 141 -0.19 20.55 26.39
CA ALA A 141 1.24 20.29 26.41
C ALA A 141 1.99 21.63 26.50
N SER A 142 2.15 22.14 27.72
CA SER A 142 2.87 23.38 27.98
C SER A 142 4.39 23.16 28.03
N LEU A 143 5.18 24.16 27.63
CA LEU A 143 6.65 24.06 27.66
C LEU A 143 7.35 25.40 27.98
N SER A 144 8.62 25.33 28.38
CA SER A 144 9.47 26.50 28.63
C SER A 144 10.68 26.54 27.68
N LEU A 145 10.96 27.72 27.10
CA LEU A 145 12.07 27.92 26.17
C LEU A 145 13.20 28.75 26.80
N PRO A 146 14.46 28.26 26.82
CA PRO A 146 15.63 29.08 27.15
C PRO A 146 15.74 30.31 26.23
N SER A 147 16.26 31.43 26.75
CA SER A 147 16.31 32.73 26.07
C SER A 147 16.94 32.67 24.67
N LEU A 148 18.10 32.01 24.53
CA LEU A 148 18.79 31.83 23.26
C LEU A 148 18.01 30.94 22.26
N PHE A 149 17.18 30.02 22.76
CA PHE A 149 16.41 29.11 21.92
C PHE A 149 15.13 29.76 21.37
N LYS A 150 14.52 30.69 22.11
CA LYS A 150 13.34 31.47 21.66
C LYS A 150 13.53 32.08 20.26
N LYS A 151 14.72 32.63 19.96
CA LYS A 151 15.04 33.19 18.63
C LYS A 151 15.04 32.13 17.51
N LYS A 152 15.51 30.91 17.78
CA LYS A 152 15.48 29.80 16.80
C LYS A 152 14.04 29.33 16.54
N VAL A 153 13.23 29.20 17.60
CA VAL A 153 11.82 28.79 17.50
C VAL A 153 10.98 29.81 16.73
N LYS A 154 11.16 31.12 16.95
CA LYS A 154 10.53 32.16 16.10
C LYS A 154 10.89 31.99 14.62
N GLY A 155 12.16 31.73 14.31
CA GLY A 155 12.62 31.45 12.94
C GLY A 155 11.94 30.22 12.31
N TRP A 156 11.72 29.15 13.07
CA TRP A 156 11.00 27.95 12.61
C TRP A 156 9.52 28.16 12.31
N LEU A 157 8.95 29.26 12.79
CA LEU A 157 7.55 29.67 12.60
C LEU A 157 7.43 30.92 11.70
N ALA A 158 8.45 31.18 10.87
CA ALA A 158 8.56 32.35 9.99
C ALA A 158 8.36 33.71 10.71
N ASN A 159 8.66 33.77 12.01
CA ASN A 159 8.42 34.90 12.92
C ASN A 159 6.93 35.28 13.10
N ASN A 160 5.99 34.37 12.82
CA ASN A 160 4.58 34.57 13.14
C ASN A 160 4.39 34.54 14.67
N GLU A 161 4.00 35.68 15.26
CA GLU A 161 3.87 35.82 16.71
C GLU A 161 2.72 34.98 17.28
N GLN A 162 1.60 34.84 16.56
CA GLN A 162 0.46 34.03 17.01
C GLN A 162 0.85 32.56 17.15
N LEU A 163 1.50 31.98 16.12
CA LEU A 163 2.03 30.62 16.19
C LEU A 163 3.09 30.47 17.28
N TYR A 164 3.88 31.51 17.53
CA TYR A 164 4.88 31.48 18.59
C TYR A 164 4.26 31.52 20.01
N GLN A 165 3.10 32.14 20.21
CA GLN A 165 2.38 32.04 21.49
C GLN A 165 1.77 30.63 21.66
N GLU A 166 1.22 30.03 20.59
CA GLU A 166 0.72 28.64 20.61
C GLU A 166 1.79 27.60 21.02
N VAL A 167 3.10 27.89 20.86
CA VAL A 167 4.19 27.01 21.31
C VAL A 167 4.13 26.71 22.81
N PHE A 168 3.72 27.68 23.64
CA PHE A 168 3.84 27.58 25.09
C PHE A 168 2.69 26.81 25.74
N ASP A 169 1.56 26.64 25.05
CA ASP A 169 0.39 25.86 25.49
C ASP A 169 -0.26 25.16 24.30
N GLN A 170 0.32 24.01 23.90
CA GLN A 170 -0.11 23.29 22.70
C GLN A 170 -1.29 22.37 23.00
N ASP A 171 -2.28 22.35 22.12
CA ASP A 171 -3.30 21.31 22.09
C ASP A 171 -2.72 20.02 21.48
N VAL A 172 -2.87 18.91 22.18
CA VAL A 172 -2.52 17.57 21.70
C VAL A 172 -3.76 16.70 21.79
N ILE A 173 -4.31 16.34 20.63
CA ILE A 173 -5.53 15.54 20.51
C ILE A 173 -5.13 14.10 20.24
N HIS A 174 -5.50 13.20 21.15
CA HIS A 174 -5.39 11.76 20.99
C HIS A 174 -6.72 11.24 20.46
N VAL A 175 -6.70 10.44 19.40
CA VAL A 175 -7.85 9.67 18.92
C VAL A 175 -7.46 8.19 18.87
N ILE A 176 -8.25 7.36 19.53
CA ILE A 176 -8.07 5.90 19.60
C ILE A 176 -9.35 5.28 19.03
N SER A 177 -9.19 4.35 18.09
CA SER A 177 -10.26 3.44 17.67
C SER A 177 -10.26 2.25 18.63
N GLU A 178 -11.32 2.08 19.42
CA GLU A 178 -11.37 1.04 20.45
C GLU A 178 -11.34 -0.36 19.83
N PHE A 179 -12.11 -0.58 18.77
CA PHE A 179 -12.23 -1.89 18.09
C PHE A 179 -11.08 -2.22 17.13
N THR A 180 -10.26 -1.25 16.71
CA THR A 180 -9.08 -1.54 15.86
C THR A 180 -7.74 -1.25 16.54
N HIS A 181 -7.79 -0.75 17.79
CA HIS A 181 -6.66 -0.28 18.59
C HIS A 181 -5.72 0.70 17.86
N GLU A 182 -6.20 1.33 16.78
CA GLU A 182 -5.43 2.31 16.01
C GLU A 182 -5.44 3.64 16.77
N HIS A 183 -4.24 4.09 17.17
CA HIS A 183 -4.05 5.32 17.94
C HIS A 183 -3.25 6.35 17.14
N THR A 184 -3.88 7.49 16.89
CA THR A 184 -3.25 8.66 16.27
C THR A 184 -3.23 9.85 17.23
N VAL A 185 -2.12 10.58 17.20
CA VAL A 185 -1.91 11.84 17.92
C VAL A 185 -1.82 12.97 16.90
N PHE A 186 -2.64 13.99 17.10
CA PHE A 186 -2.63 15.24 16.33
C PHE A 186 -2.11 16.38 17.20
N ASN A 187 -1.31 17.28 16.61
CA ASN A 187 -0.92 18.55 17.22
C ASN A 187 -1.08 19.65 16.16
N PRO A 188 -2.08 20.55 16.28
CA PRO A 188 -2.40 21.55 15.26
C PRO A 188 -1.30 22.58 14.98
N LEU A 189 -0.33 22.76 15.89
CA LEU A 189 0.81 23.65 15.64
C LEU A 189 1.80 23.03 14.63
N ARG A 190 1.78 21.70 14.46
CA ARG A 190 2.58 21.01 13.43
C ARG A 190 2.00 21.23 12.02
N ASP A 191 0.68 21.25 11.89
CA ASP A 191 -0.07 21.61 10.66
C ASP A 191 0.30 23.02 10.18
N LYS A 192 0.30 23.98 11.13
CA LYS A 192 0.55 25.40 10.87
C LYS A 192 2.03 25.75 10.63
N ARG A 193 2.96 24.80 10.80
CA ARG A 193 4.39 25.08 10.71
C ARG A 193 4.81 25.32 9.25
N PRO A 194 5.49 26.44 8.94
CA PRO A 194 6.07 26.66 7.62
C PRO A 194 7.03 25.52 7.22
N VAL A 195 6.67 24.79 6.16
CA VAL A 195 7.50 23.73 5.60
C VAL A 195 8.54 24.36 4.68
N SER A 196 9.82 24.06 4.91
CA SER A 196 10.88 24.47 3.99
C SER A 196 10.72 23.72 2.66
N PRO A 197 10.77 24.40 1.49
CA PRO A 197 10.69 23.72 0.20
C PRO A 197 11.88 22.76 0.03
N PRO A 198 11.71 21.69 -0.76
CA PRO A 198 12.81 20.79 -1.09
C PRO A 198 13.93 21.52 -1.83
N LYS A 199 15.16 21.01 -1.73
CA LYS A 199 16.34 21.59 -2.40
C LYS A 199 16.29 21.45 -3.93
N GLU A 200 15.61 20.41 -4.41
CA GLU A 200 15.36 20.15 -5.83
C GLU A 200 13.84 20.16 -6.08
N PRO A 201 13.35 20.79 -7.16
CA PRO A 201 11.96 20.68 -7.58
C PRO A 201 11.58 19.24 -7.93
N GLU A 202 10.51 18.71 -7.36
CA GLU A 202 10.12 17.29 -7.55
C GLU A 202 9.84 16.94 -9.02
N ASN A 203 9.37 17.89 -9.83
CA ASN A 203 9.20 17.71 -11.28
C ASN A 203 10.53 17.41 -12.01
N SER A 204 11.66 17.98 -11.56
CA SER A 204 13.00 17.72 -12.11
C SER A 204 13.44 16.29 -11.80
N TYR A 205 13.34 15.93 -10.52
CA TYR A 205 13.64 14.59 -10.04
C TYR A 205 12.79 13.52 -10.74
N PHE A 206 11.47 13.72 -10.82
CA PHE A 206 10.55 12.80 -11.49
C PHE A 206 10.84 12.68 -13.00
N SER A 207 11.10 13.79 -13.70
CA SER A 207 11.41 13.75 -15.14
C SER A 207 12.71 12.99 -15.44
N THR A 208 13.71 13.13 -14.55
CA THR A 208 14.98 12.40 -14.65
C THR A 208 14.75 10.92 -14.39
N LEU A 209 14.10 10.57 -13.28
CA LEU A 209 13.77 9.20 -12.88
C LEU A 209 12.91 8.46 -13.94
N LEU A 210 11.92 9.14 -14.52
CA LEU A 210 11.06 8.58 -15.56
C LEU A 210 11.84 8.19 -16.81
N LYS A 211 12.79 9.05 -17.24
CA LYS A 211 13.67 8.79 -18.38
C LYS A 211 14.67 7.66 -18.07
N GLU A 212 15.39 7.74 -16.96
CA GLU A 212 16.42 6.75 -16.61
C GLU A 212 15.84 5.34 -16.41
N SER A 213 14.60 5.25 -15.93
CA SER A 213 13.91 3.96 -15.75
C SER A 213 13.24 3.43 -17.02
N SER A 214 12.98 4.23 -18.05
CA SER A 214 12.29 3.77 -19.26
C SER A 214 13.16 2.91 -20.18
N ASP A 215 14.45 3.23 -20.28
CA ASP A 215 15.35 2.68 -21.30
C ASP A 215 15.57 1.15 -21.19
N ASN A 216 15.44 0.59 -19.98
CA ASN A 216 15.66 -0.84 -19.70
C ASN A 216 14.54 -1.45 -18.84
N CYS A 217 13.29 -1.03 -19.04
CA CYS A 217 12.17 -1.51 -18.22
C CYS A 217 11.60 -2.86 -18.70
N ASP A 218 11.78 -3.91 -17.89
CA ASP A 218 11.21 -5.25 -18.12
C ASP A 218 9.68 -5.23 -18.37
N PHE A 219 8.95 -4.32 -17.72
CA PHE A 219 7.50 -4.21 -17.85
C PHE A 219 7.08 -3.56 -19.19
N CYS A 220 7.95 -2.77 -19.83
CA CYS A 220 7.70 -2.26 -21.19
C CYS A 220 7.75 -3.37 -22.24
N ASN A 221 8.53 -4.44 -22.02
CA ASN A 221 8.47 -5.67 -22.83
C ASN A 221 8.09 -6.90 -21.97
N TYR A 222 6.94 -6.79 -21.29
CA TYR A 222 6.47 -7.78 -20.33
C TYR A 222 6.30 -9.21 -20.86
N LYS A 223 6.19 -9.41 -22.18
CA LYS A 223 6.00 -10.76 -22.76
C LYS A 223 7.27 -11.60 -22.68
N ASP A 224 8.42 -10.99 -22.90
CA ASP A 224 9.73 -11.66 -22.85
C ASP A 224 10.37 -11.57 -21.46
N TYR A 225 10.13 -10.47 -20.73
CA TYR A 225 10.85 -10.12 -19.49
C TYR A 225 10.04 -10.27 -18.19
N THR A 226 8.81 -10.84 -18.21
CA THR A 226 8.08 -11.16 -16.97
C THR A 226 7.48 -12.56 -16.98
N ALA A 227 7.57 -13.25 -15.84
CA ALA A 227 6.98 -14.58 -15.67
C ALA A 227 5.43 -14.53 -15.68
N GLU A 228 4.80 -15.68 -15.94
CA GLU A 228 3.36 -15.88 -15.77
C GLU A 228 3.05 -16.98 -14.75
N HIS A 229 1.78 -17.09 -14.34
CA HIS A 229 1.32 -18.20 -13.50
C HIS A 229 1.12 -19.47 -14.33
N THR A 230 1.05 -20.64 -13.69
CA THR A 230 0.80 -21.93 -14.38
C THR A 230 -0.53 -22.01 -15.14
N PHE A 231 -1.48 -21.12 -14.82
CA PHE A 231 -2.73 -20.93 -15.59
C PHE A 231 -2.62 -19.91 -16.74
N GLY A 232 -1.42 -19.43 -17.05
CA GLY A 232 -1.12 -18.42 -18.07
C GLY A 232 -1.52 -16.99 -17.68
N ARG A 233 -1.05 -16.02 -18.45
CA ARG A 233 -1.30 -14.58 -18.28
C ARG A 233 -2.78 -14.19 -18.36
N VAL A 234 -3.09 -13.01 -17.86
CA VAL A 234 -4.30 -12.24 -18.18
C VAL A 234 -3.85 -10.88 -18.73
N GLU A 235 -4.44 -10.44 -19.83
CA GLU A 235 -4.17 -9.17 -20.49
C GLU A 235 -5.50 -8.48 -20.81
N SER A 236 -5.52 -7.15 -20.73
CA SER A 236 -6.66 -6.27 -21.09
C SER A 236 -6.22 -5.28 -22.18
N LYS A 237 -6.95 -4.17 -22.40
CA LYS A 237 -6.56 -3.16 -23.39
C LYS A 237 -5.29 -2.43 -22.91
N HIS A 238 -5.33 -1.88 -21.70
CA HIS A 238 -4.26 -1.04 -21.16
C HIS A 238 -3.32 -1.75 -20.19
N SER A 239 -3.67 -2.94 -19.69
CA SER A 239 -2.94 -3.60 -18.58
C SER A 239 -2.57 -5.06 -18.85
N PHE A 240 -1.67 -5.60 -18.03
CA PHE A 240 -1.26 -7.01 -18.05
C PHE A 240 -0.97 -7.54 -16.64
N SER A 241 -1.13 -8.84 -16.44
CA SER A 241 -0.64 -9.55 -15.25
C SER A 241 0.73 -10.18 -15.49
N ALA A 242 1.51 -10.36 -14.45
CA ALA A 242 2.67 -11.24 -14.36
C ALA A 242 2.61 -12.07 -13.07
N SER A 243 3.30 -13.20 -13.01
CA SER A 243 3.63 -13.82 -11.74
C SER A 243 4.78 -13.06 -11.11
N ASN A 244 4.72 -12.75 -9.81
CA ASN A 244 5.92 -12.30 -9.12
C ASN A 244 6.93 -13.46 -9.11
N ILE A 245 8.21 -13.15 -9.34
CA ILE A 245 9.34 -14.09 -9.28
C ILE A 245 9.82 -14.28 -7.84
N PHE A 246 9.69 -13.26 -6.99
CA PHE A 246 9.97 -13.29 -5.55
C PHE A 246 8.65 -13.29 -4.77
N LYS A 247 8.01 -14.46 -4.74
CA LYS A 247 6.68 -14.65 -4.16
C LYS A 247 6.68 -14.54 -2.63
N ILE A 248 5.68 -13.83 -2.09
CA ILE A 248 5.35 -13.85 -0.65
C ILE A 248 4.26 -14.88 -0.30
N ASP A 249 3.52 -15.36 -1.30
CA ASP A 249 2.59 -16.50 -1.23
C ASP A 249 2.47 -17.13 -2.63
N THR A 250 2.01 -18.39 -2.67
CA THR A 250 1.66 -19.21 -3.83
C THR A 250 1.07 -18.41 -4.99
N LEU A 251 0.07 -17.58 -4.69
CA LEU A 251 -0.68 -16.78 -5.65
C LEU A 251 -0.35 -15.29 -5.49
N HIS A 252 0.93 -14.95 -5.63
CA HIS A 252 1.41 -13.57 -5.71
C HIS A 252 1.66 -13.16 -7.17
N ALA A 253 0.86 -12.20 -7.65
CA ALA A 253 0.95 -11.59 -8.97
C ALA A 253 1.37 -10.11 -8.90
N ILE A 254 1.91 -9.65 -10.02
CA ILE A 254 2.05 -8.22 -10.35
C ILE A 254 1.02 -7.91 -11.43
N LEU A 255 0.26 -6.81 -11.31
CA LEU A 255 -0.61 -6.31 -12.38
C LEU A 255 -0.22 -4.87 -12.70
N ALA A 256 0.15 -4.59 -13.95
CA ALA A 256 0.69 -3.31 -14.37
C ALA A 256 -0.08 -2.74 -15.55
N LEU A 257 -0.05 -1.40 -15.71
CA LEU A 257 -0.36 -0.78 -16.99
C LEU A 257 0.70 -1.19 -18.02
N LYS A 258 0.42 -1.03 -19.31
CA LYS A 258 1.42 -1.15 -20.39
C LYS A 258 2.20 0.16 -20.61
N LYS A 259 1.83 1.21 -19.87
CA LYS A 259 2.36 2.58 -19.95
C LYS A 259 3.33 2.81 -18.80
N HIS A 260 4.54 3.23 -19.14
CA HIS A 260 5.63 3.40 -18.17
C HIS A 260 5.44 4.54 -17.18
N ASP A 261 4.66 5.57 -17.51
CA ASP A 261 4.44 6.74 -16.64
C ASP A 261 3.52 6.39 -15.45
N PRO A 262 4.00 6.47 -14.19
CA PRO A 262 3.22 6.09 -13.04
C PRO A 262 2.28 7.18 -12.49
N LEU A 263 2.35 8.41 -13.00
CA LEU A 263 1.57 9.55 -12.51
C LEU A 263 0.51 10.03 -13.52
N HIS A 264 0.72 9.84 -14.83
CA HIS A 264 -0.14 10.39 -15.88
C HIS A 264 -1.05 9.35 -16.55
N TRP A 265 -1.82 8.60 -15.76
CA TRP A 265 -2.88 7.70 -16.22
C TRP A 265 -4.27 8.35 -16.21
N LYS A 266 -5.07 8.03 -17.23
CA LYS A 266 -6.49 8.43 -17.40
C LYS A 266 -7.43 7.50 -16.62
N LEU A 267 -8.69 7.93 -16.46
CA LEU A 267 -9.75 7.09 -15.87
C LEU A 267 -9.93 5.76 -16.62
N GLU A 268 -9.88 5.75 -17.95
CA GLU A 268 -9.96 4.52 -18.76
C GLU A 268 -8.83 3.53 -18.45
N GLU A 269 -7.59 4.01 -18.37
CA GLU A 269 -6.39 3.21 -18.07
C GLU A 269 -6.47 2.65 -16.64
N PHE A 270 -6.96 3.46 -15.68
CA PHE A 270 -7.13 3.07 -14.28
C PHE A 270 -8.23 2.01 -14.08
N LEU A 271 -9.38 2.16 -14.75
CA LEU A 271 -10.49 1.20 -14.67
C LEU A 271 -10.14 -0.14 -15.32
N ASP A 272 -9.44 -0.13 -16.46
CA ASP A 272 -8.93 -1.34 -17.12
C ASP A 272 -8.00 -2.15 -16.18
N LEU A 273 -7.10 -1.48 -15.46
CA LEU A 273 -6.21 -2.10 -14.48
C LEU A 273 -6.96 -2.79 -13.35
N PHE A 274 -7.95 -2.11 -12.74
CA PHE A 274 -8.72 -2.69 -11.64
C PHE A 274 -9.78 -3.71 -12.08
N GLN A 275 -10.27 -3.63 -13.31
CA GLN A 275 -11.02 -4.73 -13.93
C GLN A 275 -10.13 -5.96 -14.15
N LEU A 276 -8.86 -5.77 -14.53
CA LEU A 276 -7.89 -6.85 -14.66
C LEU A 276 -7.58 -7.52 -13.31
N VAL A 277 -7.53 -6.77 -12.19
CA VAL A 277 -7.42 -7.34 -10.82
C VAL A 277 -8.53 -8.34 -10.53
N ASN A 278 -9.79 -7.94 -10.75
CA ASN A 278 -10.94 -8.83 -10.52
C ASN A 278 -10.91 -10.05 -11.46
N THR A 279 -10.51 -9.85 -12.72
CA THR A 279 -10.36 -10.92 -13.70
C THR A 279 -9.26 -11.92 -13.32
N TRP A 280 -8.13 -11.43 -12.81
CA TRP A 280 -7.04 -12.28 -12.31
C TRP A 280 -7.46 -13.05 -11.05
N ILE A 281 -8.13 -12.41 -10.08
CA ILE A 281 -8.65 -13.08 -8.87
C ILE A 281 -9.61 -14.21 -9.25
N GLY A 282 -10.55 -13.96 -10.17
CA GLY A 282 -11.47 -14.99 -10.67
C GLY A 282 -10.76 -16.15 -11.37
N LYS A 283 -9.75 -15.86 -12.19
CA LYS A 283 -8.93 -16.90 -12.85
C LYS A 283 -8.08 -17.69 -11.84
N ALA A 284 -7.51 -17.03 -10.84
CA ALA A 284 -6.73 -17.66 -9.78
C ALA A 284 -7.59 -18.58 -8.92
N ASN A 285 -8.73 -18.10 -8.39
CA ASN A 285 -9.67 -18.94 -7.64
C ASN A 285 -10.20 -20.12 -8.47
N LYS A 286 -10.50 -19.95 -9.77
CA LYS A 286 -10.93 -21.06 -10.63
C LYS A 286 -9.90 -22.18 -10.74
N ASN A 287 -8.60 -21.87 -10.65
CA ASN A 287 -7.52 -22.87 -10.69
C ASN A 287 -7.13 -23.36 -9.28
N TYR A 288 -7.41 -22.57 -8.24
CA TYR A 288 -7.11 -22.87 -6.84
C TYR A 288 -8.35 -22.54 -5.96
N PRO A 289 -9.39 -23.39 -5.94
CA PRO A 289 -10.69 -23.03 -5.34
C PRO A 289 -10.66 -22.66 -3.85
N ASN A 290 -9.65 -23.15 -3.12
CA ASN A 290 -9.43 -22.85 -1.70
C ASN A 290 -8.90 -21.41 -1.48
N ALA A 291 -8.31 -20.79 -2.50
CA ALA A 291 -7.75 -19.44 -2.45
C ALA A 291 -8.87 -18.39 -2.54
N ARG A 292 -9.14 -17.72 -1.42
CA ARG A 292 -10.38 -16.94 -1.21
C ARG A 292 -10.17 -15.55 -0.63
N TYR A 293 -8.98 -15.22 -0.13
CA TYR A 293 -8.72 -13.98 0.59
C TYR A 293 -7.84 -13.02 -0.22
N PRO A 294 -8.43 -12.15 -1.06
CA PRO A 294 -7.70 -11.21 -1.89
C PRO A 294 -7.16 -10.01 -1.10
N GLY A 295 -5.90 -9.66 -1.34
CA GLY A 295 -5.33 -8.38 -0.95
C GLY A 295 -4.58 -7.73 -2.13
N VAL A 296 -4.67 -6.41 -2.23
CA VAL A 296 -3.97 -5.61 -3.25
C VAL A 296 -3.13 -4.54 -2.55
N ALA A 297 -1.93 -4.27 -3.07
CA ALA A 297 -1.10 -3.14 -2.64
C ALA A 297 -0.54 -2.39 -3.85
N TRP A 298 -0.34 -1.08 -3.71
CA TRP A 298 0.30 -0.22 -4.70
C TRP A 298 1.18 0.82 -3.99
N ASP A 299 2.47 0.80 -4.27
CA ASP A 299 3.39 1.90 -3.96
C ASP A 299 3.76 2.61 -5.26
N VAL A 300 3.82 3.95 -5.23
CA VAL A 300 4.19 4.76 -6.39
C VAL A 300 5.45 5.57 -6.12
N LEU A 301 6.46 5.38 -6.97
CA LEU A 301 7.83 5.91 -6.90
C LEU A 301 8.70 5.28 -5.77
N PRO A 302 10.05 5.25 -5.94
CA PRO A 302 10.96 4.55 -5.00
C PRO A 302 10.88 5.05 -3.56
N LYS A 303 10.58 6.34 -3.35
CA LYS A 303 10.37 6.94 -2.02
C LYS A 303 9.26 6.23 -1.21
N CYS A 304 8.25 5.70 -1.89
CA CYS A 304 7.14 4.98 -1.28
C CYS A 304 7.45 3.50 -1.04
N GLY A 305 8.47 2.94 -1.69
CA GLY A 305 8.82 1.51 -1.61
C GLY A 305 8.68 0.76 -2.94
N ALA A 306 8.22 1.42 -4.01
CA ALA A 306 8.14 0.82 -5.33
C ALA A 306 9.54 0.43 -5.85
N SER A 307 9.79 -0.87 -6.02
CA SER A 307 11.08 -1.38 -6.52
C SER A 307 11.30 -1.17 -8.02
N GLN A 308 10.25 -0.76 -8.74
CA GLN A 308 10.26 -0.39 -10.15
C GLN A 308 9.42 0.88 -10.31
N VAL A 309 9.85 1.79 -11.21
CA VAL A 309 9.15 3.08 -11.43
C VAL A 309 7.84 2.89 -12.20
N HIS A 310 7.82 1.92 -13.11
CA HIS A 310 6.67 1.57 -13.94
C HIS A 310 5.44 1.22 -13.07
N PRO A 311 4.23 1.75 -13.34
CA PRO A 311 3.07 1.58 -12.47
C PRO A 311 2.58 0.13 -12.37
N HIS A 312 2.64 -0.44 -11.15
CA HIS A 312 2.25 -1.81 -10.90
C HIS A 312 1.64 -2.04 -9.51
N LEU A 313 0.59 -2.87 -9.48
CA LEU A 313 -0.05 -3.42 -8.30
C LEU A 313 0.60 -4.75 -7.90
N HIS A 314 0.74 -4.99 -6.60
CA HIS A 314 0.88 -6.34 -6.06
C HIS A 314 -0.51 -6.90 -5.76
N VAL A 315 -0.82 -8.11 -6.20
CA VAL A 315 -2.07 -8.83 -5.88
C VAL A 315 -1.74 -10.18 -5.28
N VAL A 316 -2.36 -10.53 -4.15
CA VAL A 316 -2.22 -11.83 -3.48
C VAL A 316 -3.60 -12.42 -3.23
N LEU A 317 -3.75 -13.75 -3.37
CA LEU A 317 -4.98 -14.48 -3.08
C LEU A 317 -4.70 -15.67 -2.15
N ASP A 318 -4.86 -15.44 -0.84
CA ASP A 318 -4.50 -16.38 0.23
C ASP A 318 -5.62 -17.43 0.48
N LEU A 319 -5.25 -18.59 1.03
CA LEU A 319 -6.10 -19.75 1.29
C LEU A 319 -6.98 -19.64 2.57
N GLN A 320 -6.51 -18.89 3.58
CA GLN A 320 -7.02 -18.92 4.96
C GLN A 320 -7.38 -17.55 5.54
N ARG A 321 -6.66 -16.48 5.18
CA ARG A 321 -6.75 -15.17 5.84
C ARG A 321 -6.38 -14.03 4.89
N TYR A 322 -6.69 -12.80 5.23
CA TYR A 322 -6.26 -11.66 4.42
C TYR A 322 -4.73 -11.46 4.48
N PRO A 323 -4.03 -11.41 3.32
CA PRO A 323 -2.58 -11.20 3.28
C PRO A 323 -2.23 -9.76 3.71
N GLY A 324 -1.01 -9.55 4.22
CA GLY A 324 -0.65 -8.28 4.89
C GLY A 324 -1.36 -8.11 6.25
N THR A 325 -1.57 -9.23 6.94
CA THR A 325 -2.57 -9.47 8.01
C THR A 325 -2.90 -8.33 8.97
N TRP A 326 -1.94 -7.53 9.46
CA TRP A 326 -2.20 -6.60 10.57
C TRP A 326 -3.35 -5.61 10.30
N VAL A 327 -3.43 -4.96 9.14
CA VAL A 327 -4.46 -3.93 8.93
C VAL A 327 -5.84 -4.54 8.68
N VAL A 328 -5.89 -5.59 7.84
CA VAL A 328 -7.16 -6.15 7.36
C VAL A 328 -7.80 -7.09 8.37
N GLU A 329 -7.00 -7.95 9.03
CA GLU A 329 -7.54 -8.83 10.09
C GLU A 329 -7.89 -8.06 11.36
N THR A 330 -7.20 -6.95 11.68
CA THR A 330 -7.61 -6.09 12.80
C THR A 330 -8.95 -5.41 12.53
N TRP A 331 -9.19 -4.92 11.30
CA TRP A 331 -10.52 -4.41 10.92
C TRP A 331 -11.59 -5.51 10.90
N ARG A 332 -11.23 -6.75 10.54
CA ARG A 332 -12.15 -7.90 10.58
C ARG A 332 -12.49 -8.36 12.02
N ARG A 333 -11.53 -8.28 12.94
CA ARG A 333 -11.70 -8.59 14.38
C ARG A 333 -12.50 -7.51 15.10
N GLY A 334 -12.16 -6.24 14.90
CA GLY A 334 -12.95 -5.13 15.43
C GLY A 334 -14.41 -5.16 14.98
N ALA A 335 -14.67 -5.57 13.74
CA ALA A 335 -16.02 -5.78 13.24
C ALA A 335 -16.78 -6.94 13.92
N GLN A 336 -16.07 -7.99 14.35
CA GLN A 336 -16.65 -9.10 15.14
C GLN A 336 -17.00 -8.63 16.56
N GLU A 337 -16.04 -8.01 17.25
CA GLU A 337 -16.20 -7.51 18.62
C GLU A 337 -17.31 -6.44 18.69
N PHE A 338 -17.37 -5.55 17.69
CA PHE A 338 -18.47 -4.58 17.56
C PHE A 338 -19.81 -5.26 17.29
N TYR A 339 -19.84 -6.30 16.43
CA TYR A 339 -21.08 -7.03 16.13
C TYR A 339 -21.61 -7.80 17.36
N GLU A 340 -20.75 -8.34 18.21
CA GLU A 340 -21.13 -9.00 19.46
C GLU A 340 -21.77 -8.04 20.48
N VAL A 341 -21.35 -6.76 20.49
CA VAL A 341 -21.90 -5.73 21.40
C VAL A 341 -23.14 -5.04 20.83
N HIS A 342 -23.16 -4.74 19.52
CA HIS A 342 -24.18 -3.88 18.91
C HIS A 342 -25.15 -4.59 17.94
N ASN A 343 -24.87 -5.84 17.54
CA ASN A 343 -25.63 -6.61 16.55
C ASN A 343 -25.83 -5.86 15.21
N SER A 344 -24.89 -4.99 14.83
CA SER A 344 -24.93 -4.18 13.61
C SER A 344 -23.62 -4.23 12.83
N ASN A 345 -23.67 -3.86 11.55
CA ASN A 345 -22.48 -3.87 10.69
C ASN A 345 -21.55 -2.69 11.05
N TYR A 346 -20.40 -3.01 11.65
CA TYR A 346 -19.37 -2.05 12.06
C TYR A 346 -19.04 -1.01 10.99
N PHE A 347 -18.82 -1.44 9.74
CA PHE A 347 -18.41 -0.56 8.65
C PHE A 347 -19.50 0.44 8.23
N SER A 348 -20.77 0.04 8.37
CA SER A 348 -21.93 0.90 8.06
C SER A 348 -22.11 1.97 9.14
N ASP A 349 -22.02 1.56 10.41
CA ASP A 349 -22.07 2.49 11.55
C ASP A 349 -20.86 3.42 11.60
N LEU A 350 -19.68 2.94 11.19
CA LEU A 350 -18.46 3.73 11.02
C LEU A 350 -18.70 4.83 9.99
N VAL A 351 -19.22 4.48 8.80
CA VAL A 351 -19.57 5.45 7.75
C VAL A 351 -20.65 6.43 8.22
N ALA A 352 -21.65 5.99 8.99
CA ALA A 352 -22.66 6.87 9.59
C ALA A 352 -22.03 7.91 10.53
N VAL A 353 -21.09 7.51 11.39
CA VAL A 353 -20.32 8.41 12.27
C VAL A 353 -19.49 9.42 11.46
N TYR A 354 -18.72 8.96 10.46
CA TYR A 354 -17.96 9.87 9.58
C TYR A 354 -18.87 10.82 8.78
N SER A 355 -20.08 10.38 8.40
CA SER A 355 -21.03 11.21 7.65
C SER A 355 -21.64 12.31 8.50
N ALA A 356 -22.11 11.97 9.71
CA ALA A 356 -22.58 12.92 10.71
C ALA A 356 -21.49 13.95 11.07
N LEU A 357 -20.24 13.50 11.23
CA LEU A 357 -19.07 14.36 11.44
C LEU A 357 -18.62 15.13 10.20
N ASN A 358 -19.35 15.14 9.08
CA ASN A 358 -18.98 15.86 7.86
C ASN A 358 -17.60 15.48 7.26
N LEU A 359 -17.15 14.24 7.46
CA LEU A 359 -15.86 13.71 6.97
C LEU A 359 -15.98 12.79 5.75
N THR A 360 -17.19 12.62 5.19
CA THR A 360 -17.46 11.79 4.00
C THR A 360 -17.59 12.56 2.68
N VAL A 361 -17.30 11.88 1.57
CA VAL A 361 -17.71 12.19 0.19
C VAL A 361 -18.33 10.92 -0.41
N THR A 362 -19.39 11.02 -1.21
CA THR A 362 -20.04 9.84 -1.81
C THR A 362 -20.14 9.96 -3.32
N TYR A 363 -19.87 8.87 -4.03
CA TYR A 363 -20.09 8.75 -5.47
C TYR A 363 -20.74 7.39 -5.76
N GLY A 364 -21.88 7.38 -6.44
CA GLY A 364 -22.66 6.16 -6.70
C GLY A 364 -22.94 5.35 -5.41
N THR A 365 -22.59 4.07 -5.44
CA THR A 365 -22.64 3.14 -4.30
C THR A 365 -21.50 3.32 -3.28
N ALA A 366 -20.44 4.04 -3.62
CA ALA A 366 -19.23 4.18 -2.80
C ALA A 366 -19.21 5.43 -1.90
N VAL A 367 -18.38 5.37 -0.87
CA VAL A 367 -18.08 6.46 0.06
C VAL A 367 -16.57 6.54 0.31
N ALA A 368 -16.04 7.76 0.40
CA ALA A 368 -14.69 8.06 0.82
C ALA A 368 -14.73 8.90 2.09
N PHE A 369 -13.84 8.67 3.04
CA PHE A 369 -13.71 9.48 4.24
C PHE A 369 -12.25 9.69 4.65
N ALA A 370 -11.95 10.86 5.21
CA ALA A 370 -10.66 11.12 5.83
C ALA A 370 -10.66 10.47 7.24
N SER A 371 -9.65 9.65 7.53
CA SER A 371 -9.62 8.88 8.78
C SER A 371 -9.47 9.78 10.02
N LEU A 372 -10.18 9.46 11.10
CA LEU A 372 -9.97 10.01 12.45
C LEU A 372 -8.80 9.33 13.18
N VAL A 373 -8.40 8.14 12.73
CA VAL A 373 -7.19 7.42 13.16
C VAL A 373 -6.24 7.21 11.96
N PRO A 374 -5.74 8.29 11.33
CA PRO A 374 -4.94 8.22 10.13
C PRO A 374 -3.53 7.68 10.44
N ARG A 375 -3.04 6.76 9.60
CA ARG A 375 -1.69 6.13 9.68
C ARG A 375 -0.56 7.01 9.14
N LYS A 376 -0.87 7.96 8.26
CA LYS A 376 0.03 9.03 7.77
C LYS A 376 -0.81 10.23 7.32
N ASP A 377 -0.13 11.33 7.01
CA ASP A 377 -0.75 12.55 6.49
C ASP A 377 -1.57 12.23 5.22
N HIS A 378 -2.77 12.83 5.17
CA HIS A 378 -3.77 12.63 4.13
C HIS A 378 -4.34 11.20 4.01
N GLU A 379 -4.43 10.39 5.09
CA GLU A 379 -5.07 9.08 4.97
C GLU A 379 -6.57 9.18 4.62
N ILE A 380 -6.91 8.64 3.46
CA ILE A 380 -8.28 8.55 2.94
C ILE A 380 -8.65 7.08 2.80
N VAL A 381 -9.82 6.72 3.32
CA VAL A 381 -10.43 5.39 3.17
C VAL A 381 -11.56 5.49 2.15
N VAL A 382 -11.52 4.70 1.09
CA VAL A 382 -12.64 4.51 0.15
C VAL A 382 -13.29 3.16 0.45
N MET A 383 -14.62 3.07 0.42
CA MET A 383 -15.40 1.90 0.83
C MET A 383 -16.67 1.72 0.00
N SER A 384 -17.05 0.46 -0.26
CA SER A 384 -18.31 0.04 -0.89
C SER A 384 -18.62 -1.41 -0.52
N GLU A 385 -19.87 -1.88 -0.66
CA GLU A 385 -20.24 -3.28 -0.38
C GLU A 385 -19.43 -4.27 -1.24
N ARG A 386 -19.05 -3.83 -2.46
CA ARG A 386 -18.29 -4.58 -3.46
C ARG A 386 -17.41 -3.61 -4.25
N ALA A 387 -16.37 -4.12 -4.90
CA ALA A 387 -15.49 -3.30 -5.72
C ALA A 387 -16.13 -3.03 -7.11
N SER A 388 -17.13 -2.15 -7.11
CA SER A 388 -17.87 -1.68 -8.28
C SER A 388 -17.09 -0.65 -9.11
N SER A 389 -17.61 -0.29 -10.28
CA SER A 389 -17.24 0.93 -11.01
C SER A 389 -17.10 2.13 -10.07
N ASP A 390 -18.12 2.36 -9.25
CA ASP A 390 -18.23 3.54 -8.39
C ASP A 390 -17.13 3.59 -7.33
N PHE A 391 -16.74 2.41 -6.81
CA PHE A 391 -15.63 2.27 -5.88
C PHE A 391 -14.31 2.69 -6.53
N TYR A 392 -14.03 2.21 -7.75
CA TYR A 392 -12.81 2.56 -8.48
C TYR A 392 -12.83 4.00 -9.01
N ILE A 393 -13.97 4.54 -9.44
CA ILE A 393 -14.12 5.95 -9.85
C ILE A 393 -13.89 6.89 -8.66
N LEU A 394 -14.43 6.58 -7.47
CA LEU A 394 -14.19 7.38 -6.28
C LEU A 394 -12.72 7.30 -5.82
N LEU A 395 -12.10 6.12 -5.96
CA LEU A 395 -10.67 5.93 -5.71
C LEU A 395 -9.77 6.68 -6.72
N TYR A 396 -10.19 6.75 -7.98
CA TYR A 396 -9.57 7.60 -9.01
C TYR A 396 -9.58 9.07 -8.60
N PHE A 397 -10.74 9.61 -8.18
CA PHE A 397 -10.83 10.99 -7.70
C PHE A 397 -9.96 11.27 -6.47
N VAL A 398 -9.87 10.32 -5.52
CA VAL A 398 -8.95 10.42 -4.37
C VAL A 398 -7.50 10.54 -4.85
N LEU A 399 -7.05 9.64 -5.72
CA LEU A 399 -5.66 9.59 -6.17
C LEU A 399 -5.30 10.79 -7.07
N ARG A 400 -6.17 11.19 -8.00
CA ARG A 400 -5.96 12.45 -8.76
C ARG A 400 -5.93 13.67 -7.85
N GLY A 401 -6.79 13.73 -6.84
CA GLY A 401 -6.79 14.84 -5.88
C GLY A 401 -5.47 14.97 -5.12
N LEU A 402 -4.88 13.83 -4.72
CA LEU A 402 -3.56 13.81 -4.08
C LEU A 402 -2.44 14.20 -5.06
N ILE A 403 -2.42 13.65 -6.28
CA ILE A 403 -1.35 13.89 -7.27
C ILE A 403 -1.41 15.31 -7.85
N ASP A 404 -2.58 15.73 -8.31
CA ASP A 404 -2.77 16.96 -9.09
C ASP A 404 -3.03 18.18 -8.20
N ASP A 405 -3.94 18.05 -7.21
CA ASP A 405 -4.51 19.22 -6.53
C ASP A 405 -3.72 19.62 -5.26
N VAL A 406 -2.97 18.68 -4.65
CA VAL A 406 -2.04 18.95 -3.53
C VAL A 406 -0.59 18.49 -3.78
N HIS A 407 -0.28 18.09 -5.02
CA HIS A 407 1.07 17.76 -5.49
C HIS A 407 1.79 16.69 -4.63
N LYS A 408 1.09 15.61 -4.28
CA LYS A 408 1.62 14.44 -3.55
C LYS A 408 1.76 13.25 -4.49
N MET A 409 2.83 13.30 -5.30
CA MET A 409 3.19 12.25 -6.27
C MET A 409 3.43 10.88 -5.60
N CYS A 410 3.98 10.86 -4.39
CA CYS A 410 4.28 9.62 -3.67
C CYS A 410 3.12 9.24 -2.73
N PHE A 411 2.42 8.17 -3.10
CA PHE A 411 1.43 7.51 -2.25
C PHE A 411 1.72 6.01 -2.10
N SER A 412 1.21 5.47 -1.01
CA SER A 412 1.06 4.02 -0.78
C SER A 412 -0.43 3.71 -0.59
N MET A 413 -0.88 2.59 -1.10
CA MET A 413 -2.27 2.14 -1.00
C MET A 413 -2.35 0.65 -0.70
N GLY A 414 -3.26 0.26 0.19
CA GLY A 414 -3.69 -1.12 0.36
C GLY A 414 -5.20 -1.24 0.11
N ILE A 415 -5.64 -2.29 -0.58
CA ILE A 415 -7.06 -2.60 -0.82
C ILE A 415 -7.39 -4.00 -0.31
N ALA A 416 -8.38 -4.08 0.57
CA ALA A 416 -9.06 -5.32 0.93
C ALA A 416 -10.32 -5.47 0.06
N LEU A 417 -10.50 -6.65 -0.53
CA LEU A 417 -11.68 -6.98 -1.33
C LEU A 417 -12.52 -8.06 -0.61
N PRO A 418 -13.84 -8.15 -0.81
CA PRO A 418 -14.65 -9.19 -0.17
C PRO A 418 -14.14 -10.60 -0.52
N ALA A 419 -14.06 -11.47 0.48
CA ALA A 419 -13.52 -12.82 0.31
C ALA A 419 -14.40 -13.67 -0.62
N VAL A 420 -13.77 -14.42 -1.53
CA VAL A 420 -14.44 -15.17 -2.59
C VAL A 420 -15.24 -16.32 -1.97
N ASN A 421 -16.56 -16.27 -2.11
CA ASN A 421 -17.49 -17.25 -1.59
C ASN A 421 -17.38 -17.50 -0.06
N VAL A 422 -17.17 -16.43 0.72
CA VAL A 422 -17.20 -16.45 2.19
C VAL A 422 -18.24 -15.45 2.72
N ALA A 423 -19.15 -15.89 3.59
CA ALA A 423 -20.14 -15.03 4.25
C ALA A 423 -19.71 -14.62 5.66
N GLN A 424 -18.98 -15.50 6.35
CA GLN A 424 -18.44 -15.33 7.69
C GLN A 424 -17.38 -14.21 7.70
N GLY A 425 -17.62 -13.16 8.49
CA GLY A 425 -16.72 -12.02 8.58
C GLY A 425 -16.53 -11.26 7.26
N LYS A 426 -17.58 -11.21 6.41
CA LYS A 426 -17.55 -10.55 5.09
C LYS A 426 -17.20 -9.07 5.24
N LEU A 427 -16.00 -8.69 4.80
CA LEU A 427 -15.58 -7.30 4.68
C LEU A 427 -16.27 -6.62 3.48
N PRO A 428 -16.54 -5.30 3.55
CA PRO A 428 -16.76 -4.49 2.35
C PRO A 428 -15.48 -4.44 1.50
N ALA A 429 -15.59 -4.02 0.24
CA ALA A 429 -14.43 -3.55 -0.50
C ALA A 429 -13.96 -2.23 0.10
N TYR A 430 -12.71 -2.13 0.52
CA TYR A 430 -12.15 -0.86 0.97
C TYR A 430 -10.67 -0.68 0.58
N ALA A 431 -10.31 0.54 0.22
CA ALA A 431 -8.95 1.00 -0.04
C ALA A 431 -8.54 2.00 1.05
N ARG A 432 -7.31 1.90 1.57
CA ARG A 432 -6.66 2.92 2.40
C ARG A 432 -5.52 3.52 1.60
N VAL A 433 -5.55 4.82 1.36
CA VAL A 433 -4.55 5.58 0.60
C VAL A 433 -3.84 6.53 1.55
N ILE A 434 -2.50 6.54 1.55
CA ILE A 434 -1.66 7.45 2.35
C ILE A 434 -0.62 8.17 1.50
N THR A 435 -0.30 9.42 1.84
CA THR A 435 0.83 10.13 1.24
C THR A 435 2.12 9.86 2.02
N ARG A 436 3.26 9.79 1.32
CA ARG A 436 4.57 9.43 1.90
C ARG A 436 5.57 10.61 1.94
N GLY A 437 5.03 11.84 1.92
CA GLY A 437 5.80 13.08 1.89
C GLY A 437 6.34 13.46 0.51
N TYR A 438 7.40 14.27 0.49
CA TYR A 438 8.06 14.71 -0.73
C TYR A 438 9.08 13.68 -1.24
N VAL A 439 9.18 13.50 -2.56
CA VAL A 439 10.08 12.48 -3.17
C VAL A 439 11.56 12.82 -3.01
N THR A 440 11.90 14.11 -2.96
CA THR A 440 13.27 14.62 -2.79
C THR A 440 13.69 14.84 -1.32
N ASP A 441 12.84 14.51 -0.34
CA ASP A 441 13.23 14.63 1.08
C ASP A 441 14.10 13.44 1.52
N ILE A 442 15.29 13.74 2.06
CA ILE A 442 16.23 12.76 2.59
C ILE A 442 15.73 12.05 3.86
N ARG A 443 14.72 12.58 4.55
CA ARG A 443 14.18 12.01 5.78
C ARG A 443 13.28 10.82 5.45
N ALA A 444 13.46 9.70 6.15
CA ALA A 444 12.45 8.65 6.17
C ALA A 444 11.12 9.21 6.67
N ASP A 445 10.01 8.86 6.03
CA ASP A 445 8.69 9.36 6.39
C ASP A 445 8.11 8.60 7.59
N ILE A 446 8.46 7.31 7.74
CA ILE A 446 8.19 6.46 8.90
C ILE A 446 9.38 6.50 9.87
N SER A 447 9.08 6.62 11.15
CA SER A 447 10.03 6.65 12.26
C SER A 447 9.69 5.63 13.34
N SER A 448 10.55 5.50 14.35
CA SER A 448 10.29 4.68 15.54
C SER A 448 9.01 5.08 16.30
N LEU A 449 8.52 6.31 16.14
CA LEU A 449 7.24 6.74 16.71
C LEU A 449 6.07 5.95 16.10
N GLU A 450 6.00 5.89 14.78
CA GLU A 450 4.89 5.21 14.09
C GLU A 450 5.07 3.69 14.02
N MET A 451 6.30 3.18 14.18
CA MET A 451 6.56 1.73 14.24
C MET A 451 6.30 1.10 15.62
N PHE A 452 6.52 1.84 16.72
CA PHE A 452 6.56 1.25 18.06
C PHE A 452 5.79 1.99 19.16
N LEU A 453 5.20 3.17 18.88
CA LEU A 453 4.48 3.96 19.88
C LEU A 453 3.06 4.33 19.40
N ALA A 454 2.92 5.41 18.64
CA ALA A 454 1.65 5.96 18.21
C ALA A 454 1.84 6.74 16.91
N THR A 455 0.85 6.75 16.04
CA THR A 455 0.96 7.53 14.80
C THR A 455 0.90 9.03 15.11
N ASN A 456 1.81 9.82 14.54
CA ASN A 456 1.79 11.27 14.62
C ASN A 456 1.37 11.85 13.25
N VAL A 457 0.19 12.46 13.19
CA VAL A 457 -0.34 13.08 11.95
C VAL A 457 -0.41 14.59 12.12
N ASN A 458 0.07 15.28 11.10
CA ASN A 458 0.28 16.72 11.10
C ASN A 458 -0.89 17.47 10.46
N ILE A 459 -1.64 16.84 9.56
CA ILE A 459 -2.78 17.49 8.87
C ILE A 459 -4.13 17.14 9.51
N ASP A 460 -5.01 18.14 9.60
CA ASP A 460 -6.39 17.97 10.02
C ASP A 460 -7.21 17.14 8.99
N PRO A 461 -7.92 16.06 9.38
CA PRO A 461 -8.72 15.25 8.45
C PRO A 461 -9.84 16.05 7.76
N TYR A 462 -10.31 17.15 8.34
CA TYR A 462 -11.28 18.05 7.71
C TYR A 462 -10.69 18.78 6.50
N LYS A 463 -9.38 19.03 6.45
CA LYS A 463 -8.69 19.48 5.23
C LYS A 463 -8.56 18.35 4.21
N THR A 464 -8.26 17.14 4.69
CA THR A 464 -8.07 15.96 3.83
C THR A 464 -9.33 15.58 3.05
N VAL A 465 -10.52 15.64 3.66
CA VAL A 465 -11.78 15.34 2.94
C VAL A 465 -12.10 16.39 1.86
N GLU A 466 -11.75 17.66 2.04
CA GLU A 466 -11.99 18.70 1.03
C GLU A 466 -11.20 18.47 -0.27
N ILE A 467 -10.02 17.82 -0.20
CA ILE A 467 -9.28 17.40 -1.40
C ILE A 467 -10.14 16.48 -2.26
N VAL A 468 -10.80 15.49 -1.63
CA VAL A 468 -11.69 14.54 -2.32
C VAL A 468 -12.93 15.24 -2.86
N ARG A 469 -13.53 16.17 -2.09
CA ARG A 469 -14.69 16.96 -2.53
C ARG A 469 -14.38 17.81 -3.75
N ASN A 470 -13.22 18.44 -3.79
CA ASN A 470 -12.85 19.35 -4.87
C ASN A 470 -12.35 18.59 -6.10
N SER A 471 -11.55 17.53 -5.93
CA SER A 471 -11.18 16.63 -7.04
C SER A 471 -12.41 16.00 -7.71
N MET A 472 -13.37 15.49 -6.93
CA MET A 472 -14.61 14.94 -7.48
C MET A 472 -15.39 16.01 -8.26
N LYS A 473 -15.57 17.22 -7.74
CA LYS A 473 -16.25 18.33 -8.47
C LYS A 473 -15.53 18.67 -9.78
N ALA A 474 -14.20 18.70 -9.77
CA ALA A 474 -13.40 19.01 -10.96
C ALA A 474 -13.51 17.91 -12.03
N ARG A 475 -13.45 16.64 -11.62
CA ARG A 475 -13.23 15.48 -12.51
C ARG A 475 -14.48 14.64 -12.82
N ILE A 476 -15.65 15.01 -12.29
CA ILE A 476 -16.92 14.30 -12.54
C ILE A 476 -17.26 14.21 -14.04
N HIS A 477 -16.78 15.15 -14.86
CA HIS A 477 -17.00 15.17 -16.30
C HIS A 477 -16.29 14.03 -17.04
N GLU A 478 -15.11 13.60 -16.57
CA GLU A 478 -14.33 12.51 -17.18
C GLU A 478 -15.09 11.18 -17.22
N VAL A 479 -16.02 10.97 -16.28
CA VAL A 479 -16.89 9.78 -16.22
C VAL A 479 -17.97 9.80 -17.31
N SER A 480 -18.23 10.95 -17.94
CA SER A 480 -19.19 11.09 -19.05
C SER A 480 -18.53 10.96 -20.43
N GLU A 481 -17.21 10.76 -20.48
CA GLU A 481 -16.40 10.64 -21.71
C GLU A 481 -16.03 9.18 -22.05
N ILE A 482 -16.52 8.20 -21.26
CA ILE A 482 -16.18 6.76 -21.32
C ILE A 482 -17.46 5.90 -21.33
#